data_AF-A0A840YQ06-F1
#
_entry.id   AF-A0A840YQ06-F1
#
_cell.length_a   1.000
_cell.length_b   1.000
_cell.length_c   1.000
_cell.angle_alpha   90.00
_cell.angle_beta   90.00
_cell.angle_gamma   90.00
#
_symmetry.space_group_name_H-M   'P 1'
#
loop_
_entity.id
_entity.type
_entity.pdbx_description
1 polymer ?
#
loop_
_entity_poly.entity_id
_entity_poly.type
_entity_poly.pdbx_seq_one_letter_code
_entity_poly.pdbx_strand_id
1 'polypeptide(L)'
;MAMNRFKGVGWFLCGVVVAPACYLVNSHGAAELAKLNATKAAIVAAQKDIRQLETEFNTRANLAQLERWNGEVLALAAPDAQQFLSGEVALANLDQMPGGAEVQTAALIVPTGVASAPAVATPLPAQSQPAQAAPNVAAPAKAVAQAGEDLNKLMKKADRRAVAMTEAGVLSASTLDDLAKLAKREKLALR
;
A
#
# COMPACT_ATOMS: atom_id res chain seq x y z
N MET A 1 78.13 13.31 -16.20
CA MET A 1 77.00 14.03 -16.85
C MET A 1 75.68 13.24 -16.85
N ALA A 2 75.49 12.21 -16.00
CA ALA A 2 74.28 11.37 -16.00
C ALA A 2 73.22 11.77 -14.94
N MET A 3 73.62 12.48 -13.87
CA MET A 3 72.75 12.74 -12.70
C MET A 3 71.55 13.65 -13.00
N ASN A 4 71.67 14.58 -13.95
CA ASN A 4 70.57 15.49 -14.30
C ASN A 4 69.50 14.88 -15.21
N ARG A 5 69.71 13.67 -15.76
CA ARG A 5 68.75 13.01 -16.66
C ARG A 5 67.63 12.30 -15.89
N PHE A 6 67.92 11.79 -14.68
CA PHE A 6 66.92 11.16 -13.81
C PHE A 6 65.94 12.15 -13.14
N LYS A 7 66.31 13.43 -13.04
CA LYS A 7 65.42 14.47 -12.46
C LYS A 7 64.13 14.64 -13.26
N GLY A 8 64.16 14.45 -14.57
CA GLY A 8 62.95 14.50 -15.42
C GLY A 8 62.00 13.32 -15.19
N VAL A 9 62.54 12.12 -14.93
CA VAL A 9 61.75 10.92 -14.62
C VAL A 9 60.98 11.08 -13.31
N GLY A 10 61.59 11.69 -12.29
CA GLY A 10 60.91 11.98 -11.02
C GLY A 10 59.72 12.93 -11.17
N TRP A 11 59.85 13.99 -11.96
CA TRP A 11 58.74 14.91 -12.26
C TRP A 11 57.62 14.25 -13.05
N PHE A 12 57.97 13.40 -14.02
CA PHE A 12 56.98 12.62 -14.77
C PHE A 12 56.22 11.65 -13.86
N LEU A 13 56.92 10.91 -13.00
CA LEU A 13 56.31 9.97 -12.06
C LEU A 13 55.36 10.68 -11.09
N CYS A 14 55.72 11.89 -10.63
CA CYS A 14 54.85 12.72 -9.80
C CYS A 14 53.54 13.07 -10.53
N GLY A 15 53.62 13.50 -11.79
CA GLY A 15 52.43 13.78 -12.61
C GLY A 15 51.54 12.55 -12.82
N VAL A 16 52.16 11.38 -13.08
CA VAL A 16 51.44 10.10 -13.28
C VAL A 16 50.70 9.64 -12.02
N VAL A 17 51.16 10.00 -10.82
CA VAL A 17 50.46 9.68 -9.56
C VAL A 17 49.39 10.73 -9.23
N VAL A 18 49.72 12.01 -9.37
CA VAL A 18 48.83 13.13 -8.98
C VAL A 18 47.62 13.24 -9.90
N ALA A 19 47.78 13.07 -11.22
CA ALA A 19 46.68 13.19 -12.17
C ALA A 19 45.52 12.19 -11.91
N PRO A 20 45.76 10.87 -11.78
CA PRO A 20 44.70 9.94 -11.43
C PRO A 20 44.18 10.11 -10.01
N ALA A 21 45.00 10.54 -9.04
CA ALA A 21 44.51 10.85 -7.69
C ALA A 21 43.50 12.01 -7.73
N CYS A 22 43.80 13.07 -8.48
CA CYS A 22 42.88 14.19 -8.67
C CYS A 22 41.61 13.78 -9.42
N TYR A 23 41.73 12.88 -10.40
CA TYR A 23 40.58 12.30 -11.10
C TYR A 23 39.67 11.50 -10.16
N LEU A 24 40.22 10.65 -9.30
CA LEU A 24 39.44 9.85 -8.36
C LEU A 24 38.67 10.76 -7.39
N VAL A 25 39.33 11.77 -6.82
CA VAL A 25 38.70 12.79 -5.96
C VAL A 25 37.51 13.45 -6.67
N ASN A 26 37.64 13.80 -7.95
CA ASN A 26 36.56 14.41 -8.72
C ASN A 26 35.43 13.42 -9.08
N SER A 27 35.75 12.14 -9.30
CA SER A 27 34.78 11.11 -9.70
C SER A 27 33.77 10.75 -8.59
N HIS A 28 34.11 10.97 -7.32
CA HIS A 28 33.21 10.74 -6.19
C HIS A 28 31.90 11.55 -6.29
N GLY A 29 31.95 12.74 -6.90
CA GLY A 29 30.76 13.59 -7.08
C GLY A 29 29.65 12.92 -7.90
N ALA A 30 30.00 12.13 -8.93
CA ALA A 30 29.01 11.42 -9.74
C ALA A 30 28.29 10.32 -8.93
N ALA A 31 29.03 9.60 -8.08
CA ALA A 31 28.46 8.57 -7.22
C ALA A 31 27.57 9.18 -6.11
N GLU A 32 27.95 10.33 -5.58
CA GLU A 32 27.18 11.07 -4.57
C GLU A 32 25.87 11.62 -5.15
N LEU A 33 25.92 12.22 -6.35
CA LEU A 33 24.72 12.70 -7.05
C LEU A 33 23.77 11.56 -7.41
N ALA A 34 24.29 10.39 -7.80
CA ALA A 34 23.47 9.21 -8.05
C ALA A 34 22.73 8.75 -6.78
N LYS A 35 23.42 8.72 -5.64
CA LYS A 35 22.79 8.41 -4.33
C LYS A 35 21.74 9.45 -3.96
N LEU A 36 22.04 10.73 -4.12
CA LEU A 36 21.09 11.81 -3.83
C LEU A 36 19.83 11.71 -4.70
N ASN A 37 19.99 11.43 -6.00
CA ASN A 37 18.86 11.26 -6.91
C ASN A 37 18.02 10.02 -6.56
N ALA A 38 18.66 8.91 -6.17
CA ALA A 38 17.95 7.72 -5.70
C ALA A 38 17.11 8.02 -4.44
N THR A 39 17.68 8.73 -3.46
CA THR A 39 16.95 9.13 -2.25
C THR A 39 15.80 10.10 -2.58
N LYS A 40 16.02 11.08 -3.46
CA LYS A 40 14.95 11.99 -3.91
C LYS A 40 13.79 11.24 -4.57
N ALA A 41 14.09 10.25 -5.42
CA ALA A 41 13.07 9.42 -6.03
C ALA A 41 12.29 8.59 -4.99
N ALA A 42 13.00 8.02 -4.00
CA ALA A 42 12.37 7.30 -2.89
C ALA A 42 11.45 8.19 -2.05
N ILE A 43 11.83 9.44 -1.79
CA ILE A 43 10.99 10.41 -1.07
C ILE A 43 9.68 10.67 -1.84
N VAL A 44 9.76 10.90 -3.16
CA VAL A 44 8.56 11.16 -3.97
C VAL A 44 7.64 9.93 -4.01
N ALA A 45 8.21 8.72 -4.10
CA ALA A 45 7.44 7.49 -4.01
C ALA A 45 6.73 7.36 -2.65
N ALA A 46 7.47 7.54 -1.55
CA ALA A 46 6.90 7.48 -0.21
C ALA A 46 5.80 8.52 0.03
N GLN A 47 5.95 9.74 -0.50
CA GLN A 47 4.91 10.77 -0.42
C GLN A 47 3.62 10.37 -1.17
N LYS A 48 3.76 9.68 -2.31
CA LYS A 48 2.60 9.17 -3.05
C LYS A 48 1.89 8.05 -2.26
N ASP A 49 2.66 7.15 -1.67
CA ASP A 49 2.12 6.06 -0.85
C ASP A 49 1.39 6.61 0.38
N ILE A 50 1.95 7.62 1.05
CA ILE A 50 1.29 8.30 2.18
C ILE A 50 -0.07 8.87 1.75
N ARG A 51 -0.14 9.60 0.62
CA ARG A 51 -1.41 10.17 0.14
C ARG A 51 -2.45 9.10 -0.19
N GLN A 52 -2.01 7.97 -0.75
CA GLN A 52 -2.90 6.83 -1.00
C GLN A 52 -3.42 6.27 0.33
N LEU A 53 -2.53 5.99 1.29
CA LEU A 53 -2.88 5.44 2.59
C LEU A 53 -3.81 6.38 3.38
N GLU A 54 -3.57 7.68 3.32
CA GLU A 54 -4.44 8.69 3.92
C GLU A 54 -5.84 8.68 3.29
N THR A 55 -5.94 8.48 1.98
CA THR A 55 -7.22 8.40 1.28
C THR A 55 -7.98 7.13 1.66
N GLU A 56 -7.29 5.98 1.72
CA GLU A 56 -7.88 4.72 2.17
C GLU A 56 -8.31 4.78 3.64
N PHE A 57 -7.51 5.42 4.49
CA PHE A 57 -7.86 5.59 5.89
C PHE A 57 -9.06 6.53 6.07
N ASN A 58 -9.08 7.67 5.37
CA ASN A 58 -10.17 8.63 5.44
C ASN A 58 -11.49 7.97 5.00
N THR A 59 -11.49 7.24 3.89
CA THR A 59 -12.68 6.51 3.43
C THR A 59 -13.17 5.46 4.43
N ARG A 60 -12.26 4.68 5.05
CA ARG A 60 -12.64 3.67 6.07
C ARG A 60 -13.09 4.30 7.39
N ALA A 61 -12.44 5.35 7.85
CA ALA A 61 -12.79 6.06 9.08
C ALA A 61 -14.11 6.82 8.95
N ASN A 62 -14.38 7.40 7.77
CA ASN A 62 -15.62 8.11 7.48
C ASN A 62 -16.84 7.17 7.59
N LEU A 63 -16.75 5.92 7.11
CA LEU A 63 -17.84 4.95 7.25
C LEU A 63 -18.18 4.65 8.72
N ALA A 64 -17.17 4.39 9.56
CA ALA A 64 -17.40 4.13 10.98
C ALA A 64 -17.98 5.35 11.72
N GLN A 65 -17.56 6.57 11.33
CA GLN A 65 -18.13 7.80 11.87
C GLN A 65 -19.57 8.03 11.41
N LEU A 66 -19.89 7.75 10.14
CA LEU A 66 -21.24 7.83 9.61
C LEU A 66 -22.16 6.82 10.29
N GLU A 67 -21.72 5.59 10.55
CA GLU A 67 -22.50 4.58 11.27
C GLU A 67 -22.80 5.04 12.71
N ARG A 68 -21.78 5.60 13.39
CA ARG A 68 -21.97 6.19 14.72
C ARG A 68 -22.97 7.34 14.71
N TRP A 69 -22.87 8.27 13.75
CA TRP A 69 -23.81 9.39 13.62
C TRP A 69 -25.22 8.93 13.25
N ASN A 70 -25.32 7.90 12.41
CA ASN A 70 -26.57 7.27 12.01
C ASN A 70 -27.30 6.70 13.25
N GLY A 71 -26.58 6.00 14.12
CA GLY A 71 -27.13 5.43 15.36
C GLY A 71 -27.37 6.43 16.50
N GLU A 72 -26.48 7.40 16.71
CA GLU A 72 -26.54 8.31 17.88
C GLU A 72 -27.43 9.54 17.67
N VAL A 73 -27.47 10.10 16.46
CA VAL A 73 -28.07 11.43 16.21
C VAL A 73 -29.17 11.38 15.16
N LEU A 74 -28.92 10.70 14.05
CA LEU A 74 -29.82 10.75 12.90
C LEU A 74 -30.96 9.71 12.98
N ALA A 75 -30.85 8.70 13.85
CA ALA A 75 -31.80 7.59 13.96
C ALA A 75 -32.15 6.95 12.60
N LEU A 76 -31.19 6.94 11.67
CA LEU A 76 -31.34 6.38 10.32
C LEU A 76 -31.05 4.86 10.30
N ALA A 77 -30.93 4.24 11.48
CA ALA A 77 -30.65 2.83 11.61
C ALA A 77 -31.92 2.06 11.24
N ALA A 78 -31.74 0.91 10.58
CA ALA A 78 -32.89 0.06 10.26
C ALA A 78 -33.63 -0.32 11.56
N PRO A 79 -34.98 -0.27 11.59
CA PRO A 79 -35.74 -0.65 12.78
C PRO A 79 -35.45 -2.09 13.16
N ASP A 80 -35.39 -2.36 14.47
CA ASP A 80 -35.19 -3.73 14.96
C ASP A 80 -36.42 -4.61 14.70
N ALA A 81 -36.23 -5.93 14.58
CA ALA A 81 -37.30 -6.89 14.35
C ALA A 81 -38.39 -6.83 15.45
N GLN A 82 -38.04 -6.45 16.68
CA GLN A 82 -39.00 -6.27 17.78
C GLN A 82 -39.88 -5.02 17.63
N GLN A 83 -39.53 -4.09 16.74
CA GLN A 83 -40.35 -2.90 16.43
C GLN A 83 -41.41 -3.18 15.36
N PHE A 84 -41.30 -4.30 14.65
CA PHE A 84 -42.31 -4.75 13.70
C PHE A 84 -43.32 -5.67 14.39
N LEU A 85 -44.59 -5.51 14.04
CA LEU A 85 -45.63 -6.43 14.50
C LEU A 85 -45.47 -7.77 13.76
N SER A 86 -45.55 -8.87 14.51
CA SER A 86 -45.23 -10.22 14.04
C SER A 86 -46.32 -10.88 13.18
N GLY A 87 -47.50 -10.27 13.02
CA GLY A 87 -48.58 -10.85 12.22
C GLY A 87 -49.86 -10.00 12.14
N GLU A 88 -50.80 -10.43 11.31
CA GLU A 88 -52.02 -9.69 10.97
C GLU A 88 -52.96 -9.52 12.17
N VAL A 89 -52.97 -10.50 13.08
CA VAL A 89 -53.77 -10.44 14.32
C VAL A 89 -53.24 -9.37 15.29
N ALA A 90 -51.91 -9.22 15.38
CA ALA A 90 -51.30 -8.16 16.17
C ALA A 90 -51.63 -6.78 15.58
N LEU A 91 -51.65 -6.68 14.25
CA LEU A 91 -52.01 -5.47 13.52
C LEU A 91 -53.48 -5.07 13.74
N ALA A 92 -54.41 -6.04 13.72
CA ALA A 92 -55.83 -5.78 13.95
C ALA A 92 -56.13 -5.27 15.38
N ASN A 93 -55.37 -5.73 16.37
CA ASN A 93 -55.51 -5.24 17.75
C ASN A 93 -54.99 -3.82 17.95
N LEU A 94 -54.07 -3.35 17.09
CA LEU A 94 -53.51 -1.99 17.15
C LEU A 94 -54.56 -0.92 16.81
N ASP A 95 -55.47 -1.23 15.89
CA ASP A 95 -56.59 -0.37 15.48
C ASP A 95 -57.66 -0.20 16.58
N GLN A 96 -57.69 -1.13 17.54
CA GLN A 96 -58.72 -1.20 18.59
C GLN A 96 -58.29 -0.54 19.91
N MET A 97 -57.07 0.01 19.99
CA MET A 97 -56.52 0.63 21.20
C MET A 97 -57.12 2.05 21.43
N PRO A 98 -57.55 2.41 22.67
CA PRO A 98 -58.21 3.69 22.91
C PRO A 98 -57.20 4.82 22.73
N GLY A 99 -57.43 5.68 21.73
CA GLY A 99 -56.49 6.72 21.33
C GLY A 99 -55.90 6.54 19.94
N GLY A 100 -56.32 5.51 19.18
CA GLY A 100 -56.09 5.33 17.74
C GLY A 100 -54.67 5.67 17.31
N ALA A 101 -53.76 4.70 17.33
CA ALA A 101 -52.35 4.92 17.03
C ALA A 101 -52.20 5.81 15.79
N GLU A 102 -51.83 7.08 16.01
CA GLU A 102 -51.64 8.04 14.94
C GLU A 102 -50.64 7.40 13.98
N VAL A 103 -51.08 7.09 12.76
CA VAL A 103 -50.26 6.40 11.77
C VAL A 103 -49.16 7.37 11.34
N GLN A 104 -48.08 7.40 12.12
CA GLN A 104 -46.86 8.11 11.75
C GLN A 104 -46.16 7.26 10.71
N THR A 105 -46.45 7.57 9.45
CA THR A 105 -45.63 7.07 8.34
C THR A 105 -44.21 7.57 8.57
N ALA A 106 -43.24 6.65 8.66
CA ALA A 106 -41.85 7.00 8.75
C ALA A 106 -41.46 7.82 7.50
N ALA A 107 -41.46 9.14 7.63
CA ALA A 107 -41.07 10.02 6.56
C ALA A 107 -39.56 9.87 6.36
N LEU A 108 -39.15 9.43 5.17
CA LEU A 108 -37.75 9.41 4.78
C LEU A 108 -37.28 10.87 4.68
N ILE A 109 -36.66 11.39 5.75
CA ILE A 109 -36.01 12.69 5.74
C ILE A 109 -34.73 12.54 4.93
N VAL A 110 -34.79 12.82 3.63
CA VAL A 110 -33.59 12.92 2.78
C VAL A 110 -32.95 14.29 3.05
N PRO A 111 -31.72 14.37 3.60
CA PRO A 111 -31.05 15.65 3.75
C PRO A 111 -30.71 16.19 2.36
N THR A 112 -31.39 17.24 1.93
CA THR A 112 -31.04 18.01 0.73
C THR A 112 -29.79 18.82 1.03
N GLY A 113 -28.63 18.19 0.90
CA GLY A 113 -27.34 18.73 1.30
C GLY A 113 -26.21 18.43 0.33
N VAL A 114 -26.47 18.46 -0.98
CA VAL A 114 -25.46 18.71 -2.04
C VAL A 114 -26.22 18.94 -3.34
N ALA A 115 -25.88 20.03 -4.05
CA ALA A 115 -26.61 20.52 -5.21
C ALA A 115 -26.82 19.43 -6.28
N SER A 116 -28.08 19.06 -6.52
CA SER A 116 -28.48 18.22 -7.65
C SER A 116 -28.37 19.03 -8.94
N ALA A 117 -27.45 18.64 -9.83
CA ALA A 117 -27.51 19.01 -11.23
C ALA A 117 -28.76 18.34 -11.87
N PRO A 118 -29.51 19.02 -12.77
CA PRO A 118 -30.75 18.47 -13.28
C PRO A 118 -30.48 17.35 -14.29
N ALA A 119 -30.81 16.12 -13.92
CA ALA A 119 -30.94 15.01 -14.85
C ALA A 119 -32.40 14.95 -15.34
N VAL A 120 -32.60 15.22 -16.64
CA VAL A 120 -33.87 15.02 -17.33
C VAL A 120 -34.16 13.51 -17.36
N ALA A 121 -35.19 13.07 -16.64
CA ALA A 121 -35.63 11.68 -16.62
C ALA A 121 -36.75 11.47 -17.65
N THR A 122 -36.50 10.63 -18.65
CA THR A 122 -37.55 10.01 -19.48
C THR A 122 -37.96 8.70 -18.81
N PRO A 123 -39.26 8.44 -18.53
CA PRO A 123 -39.67 7.22 -17.85
C PRO A 123 -39.70 6.04 -18.82
N LEU A 124 -38.95 4.98 -18.53
CA LEU A 124 -39.12 3.66 -19.16
C LEU A 124 -39.70 2.69 -18.11
N PRO A 125 -40.77 1.93 -18.42
CA PRO A 125 -41.42 1.04 -17.46
C PRO A 125 -40.51 -0.12 -17.06
N ALA A 126 -40.36 -0.32 -15.75
CA ALA A 126 -39.64 -1.45 -15.17
C ALA A 126 -40.43 -2.74 -15.38
N GLN A 127 -39.92 -3.62 -16.24
CA GLN A 127 -40.33 -5.02 -16.29
C GLN A 127 -39.58 -5.78 -15.20
N SER A 128 -40.30 -6.20 -14.17
CA SER A 128 -39.81 -7.11 -13.14
C SER A 128 -39.75 -8.53 -13.70
N GLN A 129 -38.53 -9.02 -13.95
CA GLN A 129 -38.27 -10.41 -14.30
C GLN A 129 -37.74 -11.13 -13.05
N PRO A 130 -38.28 -12.32 -12.67
CA PRO A 130 -37.77 -13.07 -11.53
C PRO A 130 -36.33 -13.50 -11.78
N ALA A 131 -35.47 -13.34 -10.78
CA ALA A 131 -34.07 -13.72 -10.81
C ALA A 131 -33.91 -15.20 -11.20
N GLN A 132 -33.38 -15.43 -12.40
CA GLN A 132 -32.87 -16.74 -12.80
C GLN A 132 -31.61 -17.03 -11.99
N ALA A 133 -31.60 -18.21 -11.37
CA ALA A 133 -30.46 -18.76 -10.66
C ALA A 133 -29.20 -18.70 -11.54
N ALA A 134 -28.11 -18.22 -10.95
CA ALA A 134 -26.81 -18.14 -11.60
C ALA A 134 -26.41 -19.50 -12.20
N PRO A 135 -25.90 -19.55 -13.44
CA PRO A 135 -25.33 -20.77 -13.97
C PRO A 135 -24.10 -21.12 -13.14
N ASN A 136 -24.13 -22.31 -12.53
CA ASN A 136 -22.99 -22.97 -11.92
C ASN A 136 -21.93 -23.21 -13.00
N VAL A 137 -21.03 -22.25 -13.19
CA VAL A 137 -19.85 -22.44 -14.03
C VAL A 137 -18.85 -23.23 -13.19
N ALA A 138 -18.94 -24.55 -13.28
CA ALA A 138 -17.86 -25.44 -12.92
C ALA A 138 -16.67 -25.19 -13.87
N ALA A 139 -15.86 -24.18 -13.56
CA ALA A 139 -14.54 -24.05 -14.14
C ALA A 139 -13.70 -25.29 -13.75
N PRO A 140 -12.89 -25.87 -14.64
CA PRO A 140 -12.19 -27.10 -14.36
C PRO A 140 -11.21 -26.86 -13.21
N ALA A 141 -11.46 -27.51 -12.06
CA ALA A 141 -10.65 -27.41 -10.83
C ALA A 141 -9.14 -27.63 -11.07
N LYS A 142 -8.78 -28.27 -12.18
CA LYS A 142 -7.40 -28.49 -12.62
C LYS A 142 -6.66 -27.22 -13.03
N ALA A 143 -7.35 -26.25 -13.64
CA ALA A 143 -6.73 -24.98 -14.07
C ALA A 143 -6.44 -24.04 -12.88
N VAL A 144 -7.31 -24.03 -11.87
CA VAL A 144 -7.13 -23.25 -10.64
C VAL A 144 -6.03 -23.86 -9.76
N ALA A 145 -5.95 -25.20 -9.69
CA ALA A 145 -4.87 -25.89 -8.98
C ALA A 145 -3.50 -25.64 -9.63
N GLN A 146 -3.42 -25.68 -10.97
CA GLN A 146 -2.19 -25.39 -11.72
C GLN A 146 -1.74 -23.93 -11.54
N ALA A 147 -2.68 -22.97 -11.60
CA ALA A 147 -2.38 -21.57 -11.34
C ALA A 147 -1.86 -21.33 -9.91
N GLY A 148 -2.40 -22.06 -8.92
CA GLY A 148 -1.91 -22.02 -7.54
C GLY A 148 -0.50 -22.58 -7.36
N GLU A 149 -0.17 -23.69 -8.03
CA GLU A 149 1.18 -24.26 -8.00
C GLU A 149 2.22 -23.35 -8.69
N ASP A 150 1.85 -22.71 -9.80
CA ASP A 150 2.73 -21.80 -10.52
C ASP A 150 2.97 -20.52 -9.73
N LEU A 151 1.95 -20.00 -9.04
CA LEU A 151 2.10 -18.87 -8.12
C LEU A 151 3.06 -19.22 -6.97
N ASN A 152 2.91 -20.40 -6.36
CA ASN A 152 3.77 -20.86 -5.28
C ASN A 152 5.24 -21.06 -5.73
N LYS A 153 5.46 -21.59 -6.95
CA LYS A 153 6.80 -21.69 -7.55
C LYS A 153 7.43 -20.31 -7.80
N LEU A 154 6.64 -19.33 -8.24
CA LEU A 154 7.13 -17.95 -8.43
C LEU A 154 7.48 -17.29 -7.11
N MET A 155 6.66 -17.46 -6.07
CA MET A 155 6.95 -16.96 -4.72
C MET A 155 8.24 -17.58 -4.16
N LYS A 156 8.43 -18.91 -4.25
CA LYS A 156 9.67 -19.57 -3.81
C LYS A 156 10.92 -19.08 -4.57
N LYS A 157 10.79 -18.78 -5.86
CA LYS A 157 11.89 -18.20 -6.66
C LYS A 157 12.19 -16.77 -6.23
N ALA A 158 11.16 -15.98 -5.92
CA ALA A 158 11.31 -14.62 -5.43
C ALA A 158 11.99 -14.60 -4.05
N ASP A 159 11.56 -15.48 -3.13
CA ASP A 159 12.18 -15.64 -1.81
C ASP A 159 13.63 -16.08 -1.92
N ARG A 160 13.95 -17.07 -2.75
CA ARG A 160 15.35 -17.50 -2.98
C ARG A 160 16.21 -16.37 -3.54
N ARG A 161 15.65 -15.52 -4.40
CA ARG A 161 16.36 -14.35 -4.94
C ARG A 161 16.54 -13.26 -3.87
N ALA A 162 15.55 -13.02 -3.02
CA ALA A 162 15.66 -12.09 -1.91
C ALA A 162 16.74 -12.54 -0.93
N VAL A 163 16.73 -13.82 -0.54
CA VAL A 163 17.74 -14.43 0.34
C VAL A 163 19.15 -14.32 -0.27
N ALA A 164 19.30 -14.60 -1.57
CA ALA A 164 20.60 -14.47 -2.24
C ALA A 164 21.13 -13.03 -2.27
N MET A 165 20.24 -12.03 -2.39
CA MET A 165 20.63 -10.61 -2.36
C MET A 165 21.04 -10.17 -0.94
N THR A 166 20.38 -10.68 0.09
CA THR A 166 20.76 -10.44 1.49
C THR A 166 22.08 -11.12 1.83
N GLU A 167 22.26 -12.37 1.40
CA GLU A 167 23.50 -13.13 1.59
C GLU A 167 24.70 -12.43 0.92
N ALA A 168 24.54 -11.97 -0.32
CA ALA A 168 25.58 -11.21 -1.02
C ALA A 168 25.91 -9.85 -0.35
N GLY A 169 24.94 -9.20 0.28
CA GLY A 169 25.16 -7.98 1.05
C GLY A 169 25.94 -8.22 2.35
N VAL A 170 25.59 -9.29 3.08
CA VAL A 170 26.23 -9.68 4.34
C VAL A 170 27.63 -10.25 4.12
N LEU A 171 27.85 -11.02 3.05
CA LEU A 171 29.13 -11.62 2.66
C LEU A 171 29.94 -10.75 1.69
N SER A 172 29.61 -9.46 1.56
CA SER A 172 30.38 -8.57 0.70
C SER A 172 31.85 -8.56 1.13
N ALA A 173 32.77 -8.57 0.16
CA ALA A 173 34.21 -8.70 0.43
C ALA A 173 34.74 -7.61 1.40
N SER A 174 34.05 -6.47 1.50
CA SER A 174 34.34 -5.41 2.47
C SER A 174 33.99 -5.77 3.91
N THR A 175 32.85 -6.43 4.18
CA THR A 175 32.46 -6.78 5.56
C THR A 175 33.37 -7.87 6.13
N LEU A 176 33.75 -8.85 5.29
CA LEU A 176 34.70 -9.89 5.64
C LEU A 176 36.11 -9.33 5.91
N ASP A 177 36.57 -8.35 5.13
CA ASP A 177 37.87 -7.71 5.31
C ASP A 177 37.91 -6.82 6.58
N ASP A 178 36.79 -6.16 6.91
CA ASP A 178 36.65 -5.39 8.15
C ASP A 178 36.65 -6.29 9.40
N LEU A 179 35.99 -7.45 9.32
CA LEU A 179 35.99 -8.44 10.40
C LEU A 179 37.39 -9.04 10.61
N ALA A 180 38.12 -9.30 9.53
CA ALA A 180 39.51 -9.75 9.58
C ALA A 180 40.46 -8.68 10.17
N LYS A 181 40.23 -7.39 9.87
CA LYS A 181 40.98 -6.28 10.46
C LYS A 181 40.69 -6.11 11.94
N LEU A 182 39.44 -6.25 12.36
CA LEU A 182 39.04 -6.20 13.76
C LEU A 182 39.69 -7.33 14.57
N ALA A 183 39.63 -8.56 14.06
CA ALA A 183 40.25 -9.72 14.68
C ALA A 183 41.78 -9.56 14.84
N LYS A 184 42.46 -8.96 13.85
CA LYS A 184 43.89 -8.65 13.95
C LYS A 184 44.19 -7.60 15.01
N ARG A 185 43.32 -6.59 15.17
CA ARG A 185 43.46 -5.55 16.22
C ARG A 185 43.28 -6.14 17.61
N GLU A 186 42.28 -6.99 17.82
CA GLU A 186 42.08 -7.66 19.11
C GLU A 186 43.23 -8.60 19.46
N LYS A 187 43.75 -9.36 18.49
CA LYS A 187 44.91 -10.24 18.71
C LYS A 187 46.20 -9.49 19.07
N LEU A 188 46.34 -8.24 18.61
CA LEU A 188 47.44 -7.36 18.99
C LEU A 188 47.23 -6.71 20.35
N ALA A 189 45.98 -6.45 20.75
CA ALA A 189 45.64 -5.90 22.06
C ALA A 189 45.76 -6.93 23.20
N LEU A 190 45.69 -8.23 22.87
CA LEU A 190 45.83 -9.34 23.82
C LEU A 190 47.27 -9.88 23.96
N ARG A 191 48.27 -9.16 23.44
CA ARG A 191 49.71 -9.47 23.55
C ARG A 191 50.42 -8.34 24.27
#